data_AF-R4KIY8-F1
#
_entry.id   AF-R4KIY8-F1
#
_cell.length_a   1.000
_cell.length_b   1.000
_cell.length_c   1.000
_cell.angle_alpha   90.00
_cell.angle_beta   90.00
_cell.angle_gamma   90.00
#
_symmetry.space_group_name_H-M   'P 1'
#
loop_
_entity.id
_entity.type
_entity.pdbx_description
1 polymer ?
#
loop_
_entity_poly.entity_id
_entity_poly.type
_entity_poly.pdbx_seq_one_letter_code
_entity_poly.pdbx_strand_id
1 'polypeptide(L)'
;MQTANILEFPTTDDQHVIRAAVDAFLFTQTGKTREIMLKTIRSVLDRYHITKFSFADYYVYATREPKWSLIKAKNIINGDNCPGCGDHIYTYKSNVRILSIEENLRYHYVTYGCRCGHVFGKWEPAVGAEH
;
A
#
# COMPACT_ATOMS: atom_id res chain seq x y z
N MET A 1 -30.90 -27.57 6.60
CA MET A 1 -30.77 -26.26 5.92
C MET A 1 -29.30 -25.89 5.98
N GLN A 2 -28.59 -25.93 4.85
CA GLN A 2 -27.23 -25.40 4.79
C GLN A 2 -27.33 -23.88 4.73
N THR A 3 -27.00 -23.20 5.82
CA THR A 3 -26.75 -21.76 5.82
C THR A 3 -25.55 -21.52 4.92
N ALA A 4 -25.75 -20.81 3.82
CA ALA A 4 -24.63 -20.27 3.05
C ALA A 4 -23.75 -19.47 4.02
N ASN A 5 -22.46 -19.83 4.13
CA ASN A 5 -21.47 -19.01 4.83
C ASN A 5 -21.33 -17.71 4.02
N ILE A 6 -22.15 -16.71 4.34
CA ILE A 6 -21.97 -15.35 3.83
C ILE A 6 -20.67 -14.87 4.48
N LEU A 7 -19.59 -14.87 3.71
CA LEU A 7 -18.34 -14.26 4.13
C LEU A 7 -18.64 -12.79 4.44
N GLU A 8 -18.43 -12.38 5.68
CA GLU A 8 -18.56 -10.98 6.04
C GLU A 8 -17.49 -10.18 5.30
N PHE A 9 -17.90 -9.06 4.71
CA PHE A 9 -16.98 -8.12 4.06
C PHE A 9 -16.71 -6.94 4.98
N PRO A 10 -15.53 -6.29 4.89
CA PRO A 10 -15.23 -5.08 5.65
C PRO A 10 -16.34 -4.05 5.51
N THR A 11 -16.87 -3.63 6.66
CA THR A 11 -17.92 -2.61 6.72
C THR A 11 -17.40 -1.26 6.21
N THR A 12 -18.30 -0.31 6.01
CA THR A 12 -17.90 1.07 5.69
C THR A 12 -16.96 1.64 6.73
N ASP A 13 -17.16 1.36 8.03
CA ASP A 13 -16.28 1.84 9.10
C ASP A 13 -14.89 1.22 9.01
N ASP A 14 -14.80 -0.09 8.72
CA ASP A 14 -13.51 -0.76 8.52
C ASP A 14 -12.75 -0.23 7.30
N GLN A 15 -13.47 0.08 6.23
CA GLN A 15 -12.89 0.73 5.06
C GLN A 15 -12.35 2.14 5.41
N HIS A 16 -13.06 2.89 6.26
CA HIS A 16 -12.58 4.18 6.76
C HIS A 16 -11.33 4.02 7.64
N VAL A 17 -11.28 2.99 8.49
CA VAL A 17 -10.09 2.69 9.30
C VAL A 17 -8.87 2.43 8.42
N ILE A 18 -9.01 1.65 7.35
CA ILE A 18 -7.92 1.41 6.39
C ILE A 18 -7.49 2.72 5.71
N ARG A 19 -8.45 3.51 5.20
CA ARG A 19 -8.13 4.78 4.53
C ARG A 19 -7.44 5.76 5.47
N ALA A 20 -7.98 5.96 6.66
CA ALA A 20 -7.40 6.86 7.66
C ALA A 20 -5.98 6.45 8.06
N ALA A 21 -5.70 5.14 8.14
CA ALA A 21 -4.36 4.64 8.41
C ALA A 21 -3.38 4.98 7.28
N VAL A 22 -3.81 4.83 6.02
CA VAL A 22 -3.02 5.23 4.84
C VAL A 22 -2.81 6.75 4.84
N ASP A 23 -3.87 7.54 4.98
CA ASP A 23 -3.82 9.00 4.98
C ASP A 23 -2.90 9.55 6.08
N ALA A 24 -2.98 8.97 7.29
CA ALA A 24 -2.10 9.33 8.39
C ALA A 24 -0.62 9.10 8.04
N PHE A 25 -0.30 7.98 7.37
CA PHE A 25 1.07 7.76 6.89
C PHE A 25 1.45 8.72 5.77
N LEU A 26 0.58 8.95 4.78
CA LEU A 26 0.87 9.87 3.67
C LEU A 26 1.17 11.28 4.18
N PHE A 27 0.47 11.72 5.22
CA PHE A 27 0.70 13.01 5.86
C PHE A 27 2.01 13.05 6.65
N THR A 28 2.22 12.11 7.57
CA THR A 28 3.33 12.13 8.55
C THR A 28 4.65 11.60 8.02
N GLN A 29 4.62 10.60 7.12
CA GLN A 29 5.78 10.05 6.41
C GLN A 29 6.88 9.46 7.29
N THR A 30 6.53 8.98 8.48
CA THR A 30 7.49 8.33 9.41
C THR A 30 7.42 6.80 9.35
N GLY A 31 8.52 6.14 9.70
CA GLY A 31 8.57 4.67 9.80
C GLY A 31 7.56 4.11 10.82
N LYS A 32 7.37 4.80 11.95
CA LYS A 32 6.42 4.40 13.00
C LYS A 32 4.97 4.42 12.49
N THR A 33 4.57 5.46 11.77
CA THR A 33 3.24 5.54 11.17
C THR A 33 3.04 4.53 10.04
N ARG A 34 4.10 4.21 9.28
CA ARG A 34 4.04 3.13 8.29
C ARG A 34 3.78 1.78 8.95
N GLU A 35 4.49 1.48 10.04
CA GLU A 35 4.31 0.25 10.80
C GLU A 35 2.88 0.13 11.35
N ILE A 36 2.37 1.20 11.98
CA ILE A 36 1.00 1.23 12.49
C ILE A 36 0.01 1.02 11.36
N MET A 37 0.17 1.71 10.23
CA MET A 37 -0.69 1.56 9.06
C MET A 37 -0.77 0.11 8.59
N LEU A 38 0.38 -0.56 8.40
CA LEU A 38 0.41 -1.94 7.91
C LEU A 38 -0.24 -2.93 8.90
N LYS A 39 -0.03 -2.73 10.21
CA LYS A 39 -0.65 -3.56 11.25
C LYS A 39 -2.15 -3.34 11.35
N THR A 40 -2.62 -2.08 11.28
CA THR A 40 -4.05 -1.74 11.29
C THR A 40 -4.78 -2.38 10.12
N ILE A 41 -4.24 -2.24 8.91
CA ILE A 41 -4.79 -2.89 7.71
C ILE A 41 -4.86 -4.40 7.92
N ARG A 42 -3.79 -5.01 8.45
CA ARG A 42 -3.77 -6.45 8.70
C ARG A 42 -4.86 -6.87 9.68
N SER A 43 -5.05 -6.15 10.78
CA SER A 43 -6.09 -6.48 11.77
C SER A 43 -7.50 -6.46 11.19
N VAL A 44 -7.78 -5.54 10.26
CA VAL A 44 -9.07 -5.52 9.55
C VAL A 44 -9.19 -6.76 8.66
N LEU A 45 -8.17 -7.09 7.86
CA LEU A 45 -8.20 -8.26 6.98
C LEU A 45 -8.37 -9.57 7.77
N ASP A 46 -7.70 -9.70 8.91
CA ASP A 46 -7.81 -10.87 9.80
C ASP A 46 -9.20 -11.03 10.39
N ARG A 47 -9.86 -9.93 10.79
CA ARG A 47 -11.23 -9.96 11.35
C ARG A 47 -12.23 -10.59 10.37
N TYR A 48 -12.04 -10.32 9.08
CA TYR A 48 -12.93 -10.81 8.01
C TYR A 48 -12.41 -12.09 7.33
N HIS A 49 -11.29 -12.65 7.80
CA HIS A 49 -10.64 -13.81 7.20
C HIS A 49 -10.36 -13.68 5.69
N ILE A 50 -10.11 -12.45 5.22
CA ILE A 50 -9.80 -12.17 3.81
C ILE A 50 -8.32 -11.87 3.63
N THR A 51 -7.79 -12.25 2.48
CA THR A 51 -6.36 -12.01 2.16
C THR A 51 -6.14 -10.77 1.30
N LYS A 52 -7.22 -10.18 0.77
CA LYS A 52 -7.17 -9.05 -0.15
C LYS A 52 -8.41 -8.18 -0.01
N PHE A 53 -8.24 -6.87 -0.06
CA PHE A 53 -9.33 -5.91 -0.24
C PHE A 53 -8.93 -4.81 -1.24
N SER A 54 -9.91 -4.21 -1.92
CA SER A 54 -9.68 -3.28 -3.03
C SER A 54 -10.24 -1.89 -2.73
N PHE A 55 -9.42 -0.86 -2.95
CA PHE A 55 -9.83 0.55 -3.01
C PHE A 55 -9.76 1.08 -4.45
N ALA A 56 -10.08 2.34 -4.68
CA ALA A 56 -10.03 2.94 -6.03
C ALA A 56 -8.61 2.88 -6.62
N ASP A 57 -7.59 3.24 -5.83
CA ASP A 57 -6.22 3.47 -6.32
C ASP A 57 -5.23 2.37 -5.93
N TYR A 58 -5.59 1.50 -4.99
CA TYR A 58 -4.71 0.46 -4.48
C TYR A 58 -5.49 -0.76 -3.98
N TYR A 59 -4.77 -1.86 -3.82
CA TYR A 59 -5.19 -3.04 -3.09
C TYR A 59 -4.43 -3.12 -1.77
N VAL A 60 -5.05 -3.75 -0.78
CA VAL A 60 -4.38 -4.18 0.45
C VAL A 60 -4.37 -5.70 0.51
N TYR A 61 -3.28 -6.28 0.99
CA TYR A 61 -3.06 -7.70 1.06
C TYR A 61 -2.58 -8.12 2.44
N ALA A 62 -3.08 -9.25 2.92
CA ALA A 62 -2.52 -9.95 4.06
C ALA A 62 -1.22 -10.62 3.61
N THR A 63 -0.09 -10.35 4.29
CA THR A 63 1.17 -11.05 3.98
C THR A 63 1.17 -12.45 4.60
N ARG A 64 2.12 -13.29 4.18
CA ARG A 64 2.34 -14.60 4.82
C ARG A 64 2.86 -14.47 6.25
N GLU A 65 3.68 -13.44 6.50
CA GLU A 65 4.13 -13.11 7.84
C GLU A 65 2.93 -12.61 8.67
N PRO A 66 2.62 -13.22 9.81
CA PRO A 66 1.55 -12.75 10.68
C PRO A 66 1.77 -11.28 11.05
N LYS A 67 0.68 -10.51 11.21
CA LYS A 67 0.65 -9.10 11.64
C LYS A 67 0.98 -8.04 10.59
N TRP A 68 1.51 -8.42 9.43
CA TRP A 68 1.80 -7.44 8.37
C TRP A 68 0.82 -7.51 7.22
N SER A 69 0.70 -6.37 6.54
CA SER A 69 0.00 -6.24 5.28
C SER A 69 0.93 -5.62 4.24
N LEU A 70 0.45 -5.64 2.99
CA LEU A 70 1.09 -5.11 1.80
C LEU A 70 0.07 -4.20 1.12
N ILE A 71 0.49 -3.05 0.62
CA ILE A 71 -0.32 -2.18 -0.24
C ILE A 71 0.22 -2.30 -1.67
N LYS A 72 -0.62 -2.54 -2.67
CA LYS A 72 -0.22 -2.61 -4.07
C LYS A 72 -0.99 -1.55 -4.86
N ALA A 73 -0.29 -0.60 -5.50
CA ALA A 73 -0.95 0.37 -6.34
C ALA A 73 -1.64 -0.28 -7.55
N LYS A 74 -2.68 0.38 -8.07
CA LYS A 74 -3.35 0.00 -9.32
C LYS A 74 -2.79 0.75 -10.52
N ASN A 75 -2.44 2.02 -10.34
CA ASN A 75 -1.83 2.83 -11.38
C ASN A 75 -0.31 2.67 -11.35
N ILE A 76 0.31 2.43 -12.51
CA ILE A 76 1.77 2.30 -12.65
C ILE A 76 2.27 3.46 -13.48
N ILE A 77 3.32 4.13 -13.01
CA ILE A 77 3.98 5.22 -13.73
C ILE A 77 5.34 4.77 -14.27
N ASN A 78 5.77 5.40 -15.37
CA ASN A 78 7.11 5.20 -15.94
C ASN A 78 8.08 6.33 -15.57
N GLY A 79 7.59 7.52 -15.22
CA GLY A 79 8.40 8.67 -14.84
C GLY A 79 8.81 8.70 -13.37
N ASP A 80 9.48 9.78 -12.97
CA ASP A 80 10.07 9.94 -11.64
C ASP A 80 9.34 10.98 -10.78
N ASN A 81 8.14 11.38 -11.21
CA ASN A 81 7.31 12.39 -10.55
C ASN A 81 6.00 11.78 -10.07
N CYS A 82 5.51 12.26 -8.94
CA CYS A 82 4.17 11.96 -8.48
C CYS A 82 3.13 12.39 -9.53
N PRO A 83 2.18 11.51 -9.93
CA PRO A 83 1.18 11.85 -10.93
C PRO A 83 0.16 12.89 -10.47
N GLY A 84 0.04 13.11 -9.15
CA GLY A 84 -0.91 14.07 -8.58
C GLY A 84 -0.37 15.50 -8.47
N CYS A 85 0.84 15.67 -7.94
CA CYS A 85 1.42 17.00 -7.67
C CYS A 85 2.75 17.28 -8.40
N GLY A 86 3.29 16.32 -9.16
CA GLY A 86 4.54 16.47 -9.90
C GLY A 86 5.81 16.37 -9.04
N ASP A 87 5.70 16.13 -7.74
CA ASP A 87 6.87 16.08 -6.85
C ASP A 87 7.79 14.90 -7.19
N HIS A 88 9.10 15.13 -7.19
CA HIS A 88 10.09 14.17 -7.65
C HIS A 88 10.36 13.08 -6.60
N ILE A 89 10.38 11.81 -7.00
CA ILE A 89 10.41 10.64 -6.09
C ILE A 89 11.75 10.55 -5.34
N TYR A 90 12.86 10.77 -6.03
CA TYR A 90 14.21 10.46 -5.51
C TYR A 90 14.90 11.63 -4.79
N THR A 91 14.18 12.72 -4.54
CA THR A 91 14.76 13.88 -3.84
C THR A 91 14.71 13.66 -2.33
N TYR A 92 15.77 14.00 -1.59
CA TYR A 92 15.83 13.83 -0.12
C TYR A 92 14.65 14.46 0.64
N LYS A 93 14.18 15.62 0.18
CA LYS A 93 13.02 16.35 0.75
C LYS A 93 11.69 16.04 0.05
N SER A 94 11.64 14.98 -0.75
CA SER A 94 10.42 14.58 -1.48
C SER A 94 9.27 14.36 -0.51
N ASN A 95 8.05 14.69 -0.95
CA ASN A 95 6.80 14.31 -0.31
C ASN A 95 6.33 12.92 -0.74
N VAL A 96 7.18 12.10 -1.36
CA VAL A 96 6.88 10.72 -1.77
C VAL A 96 7.59 9.74 -0.84
N ARG A 97 6.89 8.70 -0.38
CA ARG A 97 7.45 7.60 0.43
C ARG A 97 7.00 6.25 -0.07
N ILE A 98 7.80 5.24 0.21
CA ILE A 98 7.49 3.85 -0.09
C ILE A 98 6.44 3.33 0.90
N LEU A 99 5.32 2.86 0.37
CA LEU A 99 4.29 2.12 1.11
C LEU A 99 4.70 0.65 1.24
N SER A 100 5.14 0.03 0.14
CA SER A 100 5.53 -1.37 0.07
C SER A 100 6.52 -1.63 -1.06
N ILE A 101 7.22 -2.77 -0.98
CA ILE A 101 8.10 -3.28 -2.02
C ILE A 101 7.75 -4.77 -2.19
N GLU A 102 7.44 -5.17 -3.42
CA GLU A 102 7.42 -6.59 -3.82
C GLU A 102 8.72 -6.87 -4.57
N GLU A 103 9.63 -7.58 -3.92
CA GLU A 103 10.96 -7.85 -4.46
C GLU A 103 10.90 -8.96 -5.53
N ASN A 104 11.45 -8.70 -6.72
CA ASN A 104 11.70 -9.73 -7.73
C ASN A 104 13.17 -9.69 -8.20
N LEU A 105 13.57 -10.69 -8.97
CA LEU A 105 14.97 -10.90 -9.40
C LEU A 105 15.57 -9.75 -10.21
N ARG A 106 14.78 -9.12 -11.11
CA ARG A 106 15.28 -8.07 -12.02
C ARG A 106 14.72 -6.70 -11.68
N TYR A 107 13.45 -6.65 -11.30
CA TYR A 107 12.74 -5.42 -11.01
C TYR A 107 11.85 -5.60 -9.77
N HIS A 108 12.02 -4.74 -8.78
CA HIS A 108 11.11 -4.64 -7.65
C HIS A 108 9.87 -3.86 -8.07
N TYR A 109 8.69 -4.31 -7.67
CA TYR A 109 7.48 -3.50 -7.78
C TYR A 109 7.34 -2.66 -6.51
N VAL A 110 7.55 -1.35 -6.63
CA VAL A 110 7.49 -0.43 -5.50
C VAL A 110 6.19 0.33 -5.55
N THR A 111 5.43 0.29 -4.45
CA THR A 111 4.25 1.14 -4.27
C THR A 111 4.66 2.37 -3.48
N TYR A 112 4.45 3.52 -4.09
CA TYR A 112 4.71 4.85 -3.54
C TYR A 112 3.40 5.52 -3.09
N GLY A 113 3.51 6.32 -2.04
CA GLY A 113 2.47 7.19 -1.54
C GLY A 113 3.00 8.61 -1.39
N CYS A 114 2.27 9.59 -1.90
CA CYS A 114 2.61 11.00 -1.78
C CYS A 114 1.74 11.71 -0.74
N ARG A 115 2.28 12.74 -0.07
CA ARG A 115 1.52 13.61 0.85
C ARG A 115 0.30 14.28 0.20
N CYS A 116 0.28 14.39 -1.13
CA CYS A 116 -0.89 14.88 -1.88
C CYS A 116 -2.04 13.85 -1.97
N GLY A 117 -1.91 12.67 -1.34
CA GLY A 117 -2.94 11.62 -1.30
C GLY A 117 -2.81 10.56 -2.40
N HIS A 118 -1.95 10.78 -3.40
CA HIS A 118 -1.81 9.83 -4.51
C HIS A 118 -0.99 8.60 -4.13
N VAL A 119 -1.49 7.44 -4.52
CA VAL A 119 -0.80 6.14 -4.43
C VAL A 119 -0.55 5.60 -5.83
N PHE A 120 0.69 5.23 -6.14
CA PHE A 120 1.10 4.79 -7.46
C PHE A 120 2.24 3.78 -7.39
N GLY A 121 2.33 2.92 -8.40
CA GLY A 121 3.36 1.90 -8.51
C GLY A 121 4.42 2.31 -9.52
N LYS A 122 5.64 1.79 -9.35
CA LYS A 122 6.71 1.89 -10.34
C LYS A 122 7.59 0.65 -10.22
N TRP A 123 8.10 0.20 -11.36
CA TRP A 123 9.10 -0.85 -11.42
C TRP A 123 10.48 -0.24 -11.23
N GLU A 124 11.17 -0.65 -10.18
CA GLU A 124 12.52 -0.22 -9.85
C GLU A 124 13.50 -1.35 -10.14
N PRO A 125 14.68 -1.09 -10.71
CA PRO A 125 15.68 -2.13 -10.94
C PRO A 125 16.12 -2.75 -9.61
N ALA A 126 16.31 -4.07 -9.59
CA ALA A 126 16.96 -4.75 -8.48
C ALA A 126 18.45 -4.38 -8.46
N VAL A 127 19.01 -4.14 -7.28
CA VAL A 127 20.44 -3.80 -7.14
C VAL A 127 21.30 -4.90 -7.79
N GLY A 128 22.11 -4.53 -8.79
CA GLY A 128 22.94 -5.46 -9.58
C GLY A 128 22.34 -5.94 -10.90
N ALA A 129 21.13 -5.48 -11.27
CA ALA A 129 20.55 -5.68 -12.60
C ALA A 129 21.03 -4.58 -13.58
N GLU A 130 22.35 -4.41 -13.71
CA GLU A 130 22.93 -3.66 -14.82
C GLU A 130 23.11 -4.63 -16.01
N HIS A 131 22.74 -4.16 -17.20
CA HIS A 131 23.00 -4.84 -18.47
C HIS A 131 24.44 -4.63 -18.91
#